data_AF-A0A0D7WZ41-F1
#
_entry.id   AF-A0A0D7WZ41-F1
#
_cell.length_a   1.000
_cell.length_b   1.000
_cell.length_c   1.000
_cell.angle_alpha   90.00
_cell.angle_beta   90.00
_cell.angle_gamma   90.00
#
_symmetry.space_group_name_H-M   'P 1'
#
loop_
_entity.id
_entity.type
_entity.pdbx_description
1 polymer ?
#
loop_
_entity_poly.entity_id
_entity_poly.type
_entity_poly.pdbx_seq_one_letter_code
_entity_poly.pdbx_strand_id
1 'polypeptide(L)'
;MSVKMISNITFSKVLNSLFYNYHHRIKPYMEQFQDYNKMKGLVEELRLANKKSYALRYKYNEEVQYFGLVYDSNEKFPNNTSTLKALQAIKYNIELPENEFDYTFINTAIEVLKNAIIEDLTEWQEAEWG
;
A
#
# COMPACT_ATOMS: atom_id res chain seq x y z
N MET A 1 18.07 -10.90 2.75
CA MET A 1 17.57 -9.53 2.58
C MET A 1 17.36 -8.89 3.94
N SER A 2 17.31 -7.55 4.04
CA SER A 2 17.10 -6.83 5.30
C SER A 2 15.70 -6.24 5.36
N VAL A 3 14.90 -6.66 6.35
CA VAL A 3 13.58 -6.06 6.61
C VAL A 3 13.77 -4.74 7.37
N LYS A 4 13.11 -3.68 6.94
CA LYS A 4 13.09 -2.40 7.64
C LYS A 4 11.67 -2.09 8.13
N MET A 5 11.60 -1.52 9.32
CA MET A 5 10.34 -0.96 9.82
C MET A 5 10.01 0.30 9.00
N ILE A 6 8.84 0.30 8.35
CA ILE A 6 8.37 1.43 7.58
C ILE A 6 7.70 2.43 8.51
N SER A 7 7.94 3.73 8.29
CA SER A 7 7.33 4.79 9.07
C SER A 7 5.81 4.77 8.97
N ASN A 8 5.15 4.98 10.11
CA ASN A 8 3.70 5.08 10.21
C ASN A 8 3.09 6.08 9.20
N ILE A 9 3.75 7.23 9.00
CA ILE A 9 3.28 8.26 8.07
C ILE A 9 3.17 7.74 6.62
N THR A 10 4.02 6.79 6.23
CA THR A 10 3.97 6.15 4.91
C THR A 10 2.64 5.42 4.71
N PHE A 11 2.14 4.72 5.72
CA PHE A 11 0.86 4.01 5.65
C PHE A 11 -0.32 5.00 5.57
N SER A 12 -0.28 6.09 6.33
CA SER A 12 -1.28 7.18 6.21
C SER A 12 -1.30 7.76 4.80
N LYS A 13 -0.11 8.06 4.23
CA LYS A 13 0.02 8.55 2.85
C LYS A 13 -0.49 7.56 1.82
N VAL A 14 -0.23 6.27 2.01
CA VAL A 14 -0.77 5.22 1.14
C VAL A 14 -2.29 5.22 1.18
N LEU A 15 -2.91 5.20 2.37
CA LEU A 15 -4.37 5.22 2.50
C LEU A 15 -4.97 6.43 1.77
N ASN A 16 -4.46 7.62 2.06
CA ASN A 16 -5.00 8.84 1.46
C ASN A 16 -4.75 8.91 -0.05
N SER A 17 -3.57 8.52 -0.53
CA SER A 17 -3.31 8.46 -1.97
C SER A 17 -4.24 7.46 -2.67
N LEU A 18 -4.39 6.25 -2.14
CA LEU A 18 -5.26 5.24 -2.73
C LEU A 18 -6.72 5.69 -2.75
N PHE A 19 -7.22 6.21 -1.63
CA PHE A 19 -8.63 6.58 -1.51
C PHE A 19 -8.97 7.88 -2.24
N TYR A 20 -8.17 8.94 -2.12
CA TYR A 20 -8.53 10.23 -2.71
C TYR A 20 -8.08 10.38 -4.17
N ASN A 21 -6.99 9.72 -4.58
CA ASN A 21 -6.47 9.88 -5.94
C ASN A 21 -6.83 8.71 -6.87
N TYR A 22 -7.00 7.49 -6.36
CA TYR A 22 -7.20 6.30 -7.22
C TYR A 22 -8.43 5.47 -6.91
N HIS A 23 -9.26 5.86 -5.94
CA HIS A 23 -10.45 5.11 -5.55
C HIS A 23 -11.27 4.67 -6.78
N HIS A 24 -11.49 5.57 -7.74
CA HIS A 24 -12.28 5.27 -8.93
C HIS A 24 -11.64 4.22 -9.86
N ARG A 25 -10.32 4.14 -9.91
CA ARG A 25 -9.59 3.16 -10.71
C ARG A 25 -9.48 1.81 -10.01
N ILE A 26 -9.38 1.79 -8.67
CA ILE A 26 -9.17 0.55 -7.90
C ILE A 26 -10.49 -0.08 -7.46
N LYS A 27 -11.56 0.71 -7.23
CA LYS A 27 -12.89 0.22 -6.80
C LYS A 27 -13.48 -0.95 -7.60
N PRO A 28 -13.25 -1.12 -8.92
CA PRO A 28 -13.81 -2.25 -9.65
C PRO A 28 -13.16 -3.59 -9.28
N TYR A 29 -11.96 -3.57 -8.71
CA TYR A 29 -11.17 -4.77 -8.43
C TYR A 29 -11.44 -5.36 -7.05
N MET A 30 -11.79 -4.53 -6.06
CA MET A 30 -12.19 -5.00 -4.72
C MET A 30 -13.22 -4.07 -4.09
N GLU A 31 -14.29 -4.64 -3.52
CA GLU A 31 -15.39 -3.89 -2.88
C GLU A 31 -14.89 -3.03 -1.70
N GLN A 32 -13.88 -3.52 -0.99
CA GLN A 32 -13.26 -2.86 0.17
C GLN A 32 -12.69 -1.48 -0.18
N PHE A 33 -12.42 -1.20 -1.46
CA PHE A 33 -11.94 0.11 -1.88
C PHE A 33 -13.00 1.19 -1.97
N GLN A 34 -14.29 0.81 -1.96
CA GLN A 34 -15.40 1.77 -2.00
C GLN A 34 -15.64 2.45 -0.65
N ASP A 35 -15.11 1.90 0.44
CA ASP A 35 -15.32 2.37 1.80
C ASP A 35 -13.97 2.72 2.45
N TYR A 36 -13.85 3.96 2.93
CA TYR A 36 -12.64 4.46 3.57
C TYR A 36 -12.23 3.63 4.79
N ASN A 37 -13.17 3.21 5.62
CA ASN A 37 -12.90 2.42 6.83
C ASN A 37 -12.45 1.00 6.47
N LYS A 38 -13.03 0.39 5.44
CA LYS A 38 -12.57 -0.92 4.94
C LYS A 38 -11.15 -0.82 4.39
N MET A 39 -10.86 0.20 3.56
CA MET A 39 -9.50 0.42 3.03
C MET A 39 -8.49 0.74 4.15
N LYS A 40 -8.91 1.52 5.15
CA LYS A 40 -8.12 1.79 6.36
C LYS A 40 -7.76 0.49 7.08
N GLY A 41 -8.70 -0.43 7.24
CA GLY A 41 -8.47 -1.75 7.83
C GLY A 41 -7.38 -2.54 7.08
N LEU A 42 -7.47 -2.60 5.75
CA LEU A 42 -6.46 -3.27 4.91
C LEU A 42 -5.07 -2.61 5.02
N VAL A 43 -5.01 -1.28 5.14
CA VAL A 43 -3.73 -0.57 5.34
C VAL A 43 -3.16 -0.82 6.74
N GLU A 44 -4.00 -0.92 7.77
CA GLU A 44 -3.58 -1.34 9.12
C GLU A 44 -3.02 -2.76 9.10
N GLU A 45 -3.66 -3.69 8.39
CA GLU A 45 -3.17 -5.06 8.22
C GLU A 45 -1.75 -5.08 7.59
N LEU A 46 -1.50 -4.28 6.56
CA LEU A 46 -0.15 -4.11 6.00
C LEU A 46 0.85 -3.59 7.03
N ARG A 47 0.45 -2.60 7.85
CA ARG A 47 1.32 -2.05 8.90
C ARG A 47 1.66 -3.11 9.95
N LEU A 48 0.67 -3.86 10.40
CA LEU A 48 0.85 -4.94 11.36
C LEU A 48 1.75 -6.04 10.80
N ALA A 49 1.56 -6.40 9.53
CA ALA A 49 2.39 -7.36 8.83
C ALA A 49 3.86 -6.91 8.72
N ASN A 50 4.12 -5.65 8.36
CA ASN A 50 5.49 -5.12 8.32
C ASN A 50 6.15 -5.14 9.70
N LYS A 51 5.42 -4.75 10.76
CA LYS A 51 5.90 -4.84 12.14
C LYS A 51 6.21 -6.29 12.53
N LYS A 52 5.33 -7.23 12.20
CA LYS A 52 5.52 -8.68 12.45
C LYS A 52 6.77 -9.20 11.74
N SER A 53 6.95 -8.91 10.44
CA SER A 53 8.15 -9.31 9.69
C SER A 53 9.43 -8.75 10.29
N TYR A 54 9.43 -7.47 10.68
CA TYR A 54 10.60 -6.86 11.32
C TYR A 54 10.92 -7.52 12.67
N ALA A 55 9.91 -7.79 13.49
CA ALA A 55 10.07 -8.42 14.79
C ALA A 55 10.61 -9.85 14.69
N LEU A 56 10.03 -10.67 13.81
CA LEU A 56 10.49 -12.03 13.53
C LEU A 56 11.96 -12.05 13.07
N ARG A 57 12.38 -11.02 12.32
CA ARG A 57 13.73 -10.95 11.76
C ARG A 57 14.78 -10.45 12.75
N TYR A 58 14.45 -9.51 13.65
CA TYR A 58 15.43 -8.79 14.45
C TYR A 58 15.17 -8.73 15.95
N LYS A 59 13.94 -8.96 16.40
CA LYS A 59 13.52 -8.74 17.80
C LYS A 59 12.78 -9.98 18.34
N TYR A 60 13.42 -11.14 18.21
CA TYR A 60 12.91 -12.39 18.75
C TYR A 60 12.65 -12.23 20.26
N ASN A 61 11.39 -12.38 20.69
CA ASN A 61 10.90 -12.24 22.07
C ASN A 61 10.69 -10.82 22.65
N GLU A 62 10.74 -9.73 21.86
CA GLU A 62 10.26 -8.43 22.35
C GLU A 62 8.77 -8.24 22.04
N GLU A 63 7.95 -7.91 23.05
CA GLU A 63 6.58 -7.48 22.85
C GLU A 63 6.57 -6.17 22.03
N VAL A 64 6.19 -6.27 20.76
CA VAL A 64 6.06 -5.09 19.90
C VAL A 64 4.79 -4.33 20.29
N GLN A 65 4.95 -3.17 20.91
CA GLN A 65 3.81 -2.29 21.20
C GLN A 65 3.19 -1.74 19.90
N TYR A 66 1.88 -1.99 19.75
CA TYR A 66 1.10 -1.53 18.62
C TYR A 66 0.46 -0.18 18.92
N PHE A 67 1.19 0.91 18.67
CA PHE A 67 0.56 2.22 18.61
C PHE A 67 -0.37 2.32 17.40
N GLY A 68 -1.56 2.90 17.60
CA GLY A 68 -2.49 3.22 16.52
C GLY A 68 -1.92 4.30 15.59
N LEU A 69 -2.30 4.25 14.32
CA LEU A 69 -1.98 5.32 13.37
C LEU A 69 -2.85 6.54 13.64
N VAL A 70 -2.21 7.71 13.72
CA VAL A 70 -2.90 8.98 13.54
C VAL A 70 -2.97 9.23 12.04
N TYR A 71 -4.17 9.20 11.50
CA TYR A 71 -4.42 9.47 10.08
C TYR A 71 -4.68 10.96 9.89
N ASP A 72 -3.76 11.64 9.22
CA ASP A 72 -3.96 13.00 8.73
C ASP A 72 -4.35 12.93 7.25
N SER A 73 -5.54 13.38 6.90
CA SER A 73 -6.04 13.39 5.52
C SER A 73 -5.24 14.29 4.57
N ASN A 74 -4.42 15.21 5.10
CA ASN A 74 -3.57 16.08 4.31
C ASN A 74 -2.26 15.40 3.88
N GLU A 75 -1.87 14.32 4.55
CA GLU A 75 -0.66 13.58 4.22
C GLU A 75 -0.92 12.65 3.03
N LYS A 76 -0.45 13.04 1.84
CA LYS A 76 -0.51 12.24 0.60
C LYS A 76 0.82 12.27 -0.14
N PHE A 77 1.02 11.29 -1.02
CA PHE A 77 2.18 11.33 -1.92
C PHE A 77 1.97 12.35 -3.05
N PRO A 78 3.06 12.96 -3.56
CA PRO A 78 2.97 14.00 -4.58
C PRO A 78 2.56 13.48 -5.97
N ASN A 79 2.74 12.19 -6.26
CA ASN A 79 2.42 11.60 -7.57
C ASN A 79 2.22 10.06 -7.51
N ASN A 80 1.70 9.51 -8.61
CA ASN A 80 1.42 8.08 -8.80
C ASN A 80 2.69 7.24 -8.57
N THR A 81 3.82 7.64 -9.14
CA THR A 81 5.10 6.93 -9.00
C THR A 81 5.57 6.85 -7.56
N SER A 82 5.39 7.92 -6.78
CA SER A 82 5.75 7.94 -5.35
C SER A 82 4.86 7.00 -4.55
N THR A 83 3.56 6.97 -4.86
CA THR A 83 2.62 6.02 -4.25
C THR A 83 2.99 4.58 -4.61
N LEU A 84 3.32 4.30 -5.88
CA LEU A 84 3.74 2.97 -6.35
C LEU A 84 5.03 2.51 -5.65
N LYS A 85 6.04 3.37 -5.55
CA LYS A 85 7.29 3.08 -4.83
C LYS A 85 7.03 2.75 -3.37
N ALA A 86 6.12 3.47 -2.72
CA ALA A 86 5.75 3.21 -1.33
C ALA A 86 5.06 1.84 -1.18
N LEU A 87 4.12 1.50 -2.05
CA LEU A 87 3.47 0.17 -2.04
C LEU A 87 4.48 -0.95 -2.28
N GLN A 88 5.36 -0.82 -3.27
CA GLN A 88 6.40 -1.81 -3.53
C GLN A 88 7.35 -1.96 -2.33
N ALA A 89 7.74 -0.85 -1.69
CA ALA A 89 8.56 -0.88 -0.50
C ALA A 89 7.83 -1.57 0.67
N ILE A 90 6.54 -1.32 0.88
CA ILE A 90 5.73 -2.01 1.89
C ILE A 90 5.70 -3.50 1.60
N LYS A 91 5.31 -3.91 0.39
CA LYS A 91 5.27 -5.31 -0.01
C LYS A 91 6.62 -5.99 0.22
N TYR A 92 7.72 -5.36 -0.20
CA TYR A 92 9.07 -5.90 -0.06
C TYR A 92 9.51 -6.08 1.41
N ASN A 93 9.01 -5.24 2.33
CA ASN A 93 9.34 -5.33 3.76
C ASN A 93 8.31 -6.13 4.57
N ILE A 94 7.40 -6.83 3.90
CA ILE A 94 6.55 -7.87 4.51
C ILE A 94 7.09 -9.20 3.99
N GLU A 95 7.95 -9.84 4.78
CA GLU A 95 8.51 -11.16 4.51
C GLU A 95 7.73 -12.22 5.31
N LEU A 96 6.40 -12.26 5.13
CA LEU A 96 5.54 -13.29 5.73
C LEU A 96 5.17 -14.35 4.68
N PRO A 97 5.04 -15.63 5.06
CA PRO A 97 4.50 -16.66 4.16
C PRO A 97 3.11 -16.32 3.62
N GLU A 98 2.79 -16.75 2.40
CA GLU A 98 1.48 -16.49 1.76
C GLU A 98 0.29 -17.09 2.53
N ASN A 99 0.52 -18.15 3.30
CA ASN A 99 -0.49 -18.74 4.18
C ASN A 99 -0.67 -17.97 5.50
N GLU A 100 0.18 -16.99 5.81
CA GLU A 100 0.11 -16.16 7.01
C GLU A 100 -0.36 -14.73 6.75
N PHE A 101 -0.29 -14.27 5.51
CA PHE A 101 -0.68 -12.91 5.13
C PHE A 101 -1.25 -12.87 3.71
N ASP A 102 -2.43 -12.26 3.57
CA ASP A 102 -3.06 -12.06 2.27
C ASP A 102 -2.46 -10.84 1.55
N TYR A 103 -1.70 -11.12 0.50
CA TYR A 103 -1.10 -10.08 -0.35
C TYR A 103 -2.04 -9.56 -1.44
N THR A 104 -3.28 -10.06 -1.54
CA THR A 104 -4.24 -9.70 -2.59
C THR A 104 -4.46 -8.19 -2.66
N PHE A 105 -4.65 -7.55 -1.50
CA PHE A 105 -4.83 -6.10 -1.42
C PHE A 105 -3.67 -5.34 -2.07
N ILE A 106 -2.45 -5.57 -1.59
CA ILE A 106 -1.29 -4.80 -2.03
C ILE A 106 -0.87 -5.12 -3.46
N ASN A 107 -1.04 -6.37 -3.90
CA ASN A 107 -0.78 -6.77 -5.28
C ASN A 107 -1.77 -6.09 -6.24
N THR A 108 -3.07 -6.11 -5.91
CA THR A 108 -4.10 -5.42 -6.69
C THR A 108 -3.82 -3.92 -6.77
N ALA A 109 -3.53 -3.28 -5.65
CA ALA A 109 -3.22 -1.85 -5.63
C ALA A 109 -1.98 -1.51 -6.48
N ILE A 110 -0.92 -2.34 -6.44
CA ILE A 110 0.28 -2.15 -7.25
C ILE A 110 -0.03 -2.27 -8.75
N GLU A 111 -0.77 -3.29 -9.16
CA GLU A 111 -1.07 -3.52 -10.58
C GLU A 111 -1.99 -2.45 -11.15
N VAL A 112 -3.05 -2.07 -10.42
CA VAL A 112 -3.93 -0.98 -10.87
C VAL A 112 -3.15 0.34 -11.00
N LEU A 113 -2.26 0.63 -10.06
CA LEU A 113 -1.49 1.86 -10.08
C LEU A 113 -0.42 1.88 -11.18
N LYS A 114 0.18 0.73 -11.49
CA LYS A 114 1.06 0.57 -12.66
C LYS A 114 0.30 0.85 -13.94
N ASN A 115 -0.86 0.23 -14.14
CA ASN A 115 -1.67 0.41 -15.34
C ASN A 115 -2.09 1.87 -15.48
N ALA A 116 -2.54 2.50 -14.39
CA ALA A 116 -2.88 3.92 -14.39
C ALA A 116 -1.70 4.82 -14.81
N ILE A 117 -0.48 4.53 -14.35
CA ILE A 117 0.72 5.27 -14.76
C ILE A 117 0.99 5.07 -16.26
N ILE A 118 0.82 3.86 -16.78
CA ILE A 118 1.04 3.55 -18.19
C ILE A 118 0.00 4.24 -19.08
N GLU A 119 -1.27 4.18 -18.70
CA GLU A 119 -2.39 4.84 -19.40
C GLU A 119 -2.26 6.37 -19.42
N ASP A 120 -1.59 6.94 -18.41
CA ASP A 120 -1.32 8.38 -18.34
C ASP A 120 -0.11 8.80 -19.22
N LEU A 121 0.64 7.86 -19.82
CA LEU A 121 1.75 8.17 -20.74
C LEU A 121 1.22 8.62 -22.10
N THR A 122 1.78 9.72 -22.62
CA THR A 122 1.40 10.28 -23.92
C THR A 122 1.57 9.26 -25.05
N GLU A 123 2.64 8.47 -25.02
CA GLU A 123 2.94 7.45 -26.03
C GLU A 123 1.89 6.33 -26.06
N TRP A 124 1.34 5.97 -24.90
CA TRP A 124 0.27 4.97 -24.82
C TRP A 124 -1.04 5.53 -25.37
N GLN A 125 -1.36 6.79 -25.04
CA GLN A 125 -2.52 7.49 -25.56
C GLN A 125 -2.43 7.69 -27.08
N GLU A 126 -1.27 8.04 -27.61
CA GLU A 126 -1.08 8.17 -29.07
C GLU A 126 -1.19 6.81 -29.79
N ALA A 127 -0.75 5.72 -29.15
CA ALA A 127 -0.84 4.37 -29.71
C ALA A 127 -2.25 3.76 -29.64
N GLU A 128 -3.09 4.14 -28.68
CA GLU A 128 -4.49 3.68 -28.60
C GLU A 128 -5.38 4.32 -29.68
N TRP A 129 -5.00 5.52 -30.15
CA TRP A 129 -5.76 6.31 -31.14
C TRP A 129 -5.20 6.27 -32.57
N GLY A 130 -4.03 5.65 -32.79
CA GLY A 130 -3.37 5.49 -34.10
C GLY A 130 -3.67 4.17 -34.79
#